data_AF-A0A2V9HN76-F1
#
_entry.id   AF-A0A2V9HN76-F1
#
_cell.length_a   1.000
_cell.length_b   1.000
_cell.length_c   1.000
_cell.angle_alpha   90.00
_cell.angle_beta   90.00
_cell.angle_gamma   90.00
#
_symmetry.space_group_name_H-M   'P 1'
#
loop_
_entity.id
_entity.type
_entity.pdbx_description
1 polymer ?
#
loop_
_entity_poly.entity_id
_entity_poly.type
_entity_poly.pdbx_seq_one_letter_code
_entity_poly.pdbx_strand_id
1 'polypeptide(L)'
;MSSIITRRKLLANLGKTAGACTVSNLPFLVAGCGGGSSLVMPPPPGDGYFGTDDQLLEEITKAAFQFFWEQADPGTGQIKDRAFAAGGNDNRPVSSIASTGFGLTALCIGDQRGYQPTSSISDRVQTTLSFLLNQMQPQGMNGFCYHFVDMTSGVRAFTSEVSSIDTAILLCGVLVCRQHF
;
A
#
# COMPACT_ATOMS: atom_id res chain seq x y z
N MET A 1 33.02 -4.75 31.53
CA MET A 1 33.16 -4.89 30.06
C MET A 1 31.91 -5.59 29.54
N SER A 2 30.96 -4.85 28.96
CA SER A 2 29.68 -5.41 28.50
C SER A 2 29.80 -5.83 27.03
N SER A 3 29.63 -7.13 26.74
CA SER A 3 29.70 -7.68 25.39
C SER A 3 28.37 -7.43 24.67
N ILE A 4 28.38 -6.55 23.67
CA ILE A 4 27.21 -6.30 22.80
C ILE A 4 26.93 -7.57 21.98
N ILE A 5 25.82 -8.24 22.28
CA ILE A 5 25.33 -9.38 21.50
C ILE A 5 24.67 -8.83 20.23
N THR A 6 25.28 -9.10 19.07
CA THR A 6 24.71 -8.74 17.77
C THR A 6 23.57 -9.68 17.38
N ARG A 7 22.56 -9.18 16.65
CA ARG A 7 21.40 -9.97 16.15
C ARG A 7 21.82 -11.28 15.47
N ARG A 8 22.94 -11.28 14.75
CA ARG A 8 23.50 -12.47 14.09
C ARG A 8 23.91 -13.56 15.08
N LYS A 9 24.49 -13.20 16.22
CA LYS A 9 24.85 -14.15 17.30
C LYS A 9 23.60 -14.70 18.00
N LEU A 10 22.57 -13.87 18.19
CA LEU A 10 21.30 -14.29 18.78
C LEU A 10 20.63 -15.36 17.91
N LEU A 11 20.53 -15.13 16.60
CA LEU A 11 19.92 -16.07 15.65
C LEU A 11 20.73 -17.37 15.51
N ALA A 12 22.06 -17.29 15.49
CA ALA A 12 22.91 -18.46 15.45
C ALA A 12 22.79 -19.35 16.70
N ASN A 13 22.51 -18.76 17.86
CA ASN A 13 22.29 -19.50 19.10
C ASN A 13 20.90 -20.16 19.13
N LEU A 14 19.87 -19.47 18.66
CA LEU A 14 18.51 -20.03 18.56
C LEU A 14 18.41 -21.17 17.56
N GLY A 15 19.17 -21.12 16.45
CA GLY A 15 19.24 -22.20 15.48
C GLY A 15 19.91 -23.47 16.01
N LYS A 16 20.81 -23.36 16.99
CA LYS A 16 21.51 -24.51 17.60
C LYS A 16 20.68 -25.22 18.67
N THR A 17 19.67 -24.58 19.24
CA THR A 17 18.78 -25.18 20.25
C THR A 17 17.56 -25.89 19.66
N ALA A 18 17.27 -25.71 18.37
CA ALA A 18 16.11 -26.33 17.71
C ALA A 18 16.32 -27.79 17.29
N GLY A 19 17.52 -28.36 17.46
CA GLY A 19 17.87 -29.71 16.99
C GLY A 19 17.73 -30.85 18.00
N ALA A 20 17.20 -30.61 19.21
CA ALA A 20 17.22 -31.62 20.28
C ALA A 20 15.93 -31.70 21.11
N CYS A 21 14.77 -31.64 20.46
CA CYS A 21 13.51 -32.10 21.06
C CYS A 21 12.87 -33.14 20.12
N THR A 22 13.17 -34.41 20.39
CA THR A 22 12.39 -35.53 19.88
C THR A 22 10.97 -35.41 20.43
N VAL A 23 10.04 -34.95 19.58
CA VAL A 23 8.61 -34.91 19.89
C VAL A 23 8.08 -36.34 19.95
N SER A 24 8.06 -36.87 21.17
CA SER A 24 7.38 -38.11 21.52
C SER A 24 5.89 -38.02 21.18
N ASN A 25 5.37 -39.11 20.61
CA ASN A 25 3.96 -39.39 20.32
C ASN A 25 3.00 -38.81 21.36
N LEU A 26 2.31 -37.72 21.02
CA LEU A 26 1.02 -37.37 21.61
C LEU A 26 -0.06 -37.68 20.56
N PRO A 27 -1.13 -38.41 20.91
CA PRO A 27 -2.25 -38.57 20.01
C PRO A 27 -2.88 -37.20 19.79
N PHE A 28 -2.80 -36.71 18.55
CA PHE A 28 -3.59 -35.59 18.07
C PHE A 28 -5.07 -35.97 18.20
N LEU A 29 -5.72 -35.49 19.26
CA LEU A 29 -7.16 -35.41 19.31
C LEU A 29 -7.58 -34.42 18.22
N VAL A 30 -7.93 -34.94 17.06
CA VAL A 30 -8.73 -34.21 16.07
C VAL A 30 -10.10 -34.02 16.71
N ALA A 31 -10.24 -32.93 17.48
CA ALA A 31 -11.54 -32.37 17.77
C ALA A 31 -12.09 -31.82 16.45
N GLY A 32 -12.75 -32.68 15.69
CA GLY A 32 -13.52 -32.26 14.54
C GLY A 32 -14.59 -31.30 15.03
N CYS A 33 -14.53 -30.05 14.59
CA CYS A 33 -15.66 -29.13 14.66
C CYS A 33 -16.74 -29.61 13.67
N GLY A 34 -17.36 -30.75 13.98
CA GLY A 34 -18.63 -31.16 13.39
C GLY A 34 -19.72 -30.30 14.02
N GLY A 35 -20.39 -29.50 13.20
CA GLY A 35 -21.59 -28.77 13.62
C GLY A 35 -21.37 -27.30 14.01
N GLY A 36 -20.50 -26.59 13.30
CA GLY A 36 -20.68 -25.14 13.21
C GLY A 36 -21.86 -24.88 12.28
N SER A 37 -23.05 -24.63 12.82
CA SER A 37 -24.08 -23.94 12.06
C SER A 37 -23.43 -22.70 11.46
N SER A 38 -23.22 -22.68 10.15
CA SER A 38 -22.87 -21.46 9.44
C SER A 38 -23.93 -20.46 9.85
N LEU A 39 -23.57 -19.50 10.70
CA LEU A 39 -24.40 -18.34 10.94
C LEU A 39 -24.46 -17.63 9.60
N VAL A 40 -25.45 -17.98 8.78
CA VAL A 40 -25.83 -17.21 7.62
C VAL A 40 -26.33 -15.90 8.21
N MET A 41 -25.42 -14.93 8.30
CA MET A 41 -25.82 -13.58 8.64
C MET A 41 -26.87 -13.18 7.60
N PRO A 42 -28.04 -12.65 8.03
CA PRO A 42 -28.99 -12.14 7.07
C PRO A 42 -28.27 -11.08 6.23
N PRO A 43 -28.53 -11.04 4.91
CA PRO A 43 -27.94 -10.02 4.07
C PRO A 43 -28.23 -8.65 4.69
N PRO A 44 -27.27 -7.72 4.66
CA PRO A 44 -27.50 -6.37 5.15
C PRO A 44 -28.77 -5.79 4.53
N PRO A 45 -29.56 -4.99 5.27
CA PRO A 45 -30.79 -4.41 4.75
C PRO A 45 -30.53 -3.63 3.45
N GLY A 46 -31.28 -3.94 2.40
CA GLY A 46 -31.19 -3.27 1.09
C GLY A 46 -31.65 -4.18 -0.05
N ASP A 47 -32.04 -3.58 -1.17
CA ASP A 47 -32.53 -4.31 -2.36
C ASP A 47 -31.41 -4.99 -3.18
N GLY A 48 -30.18 -5.01 -2.63
CA GLY A 48 -28.97 -5.37 -3.37
C GLY A 48 -28.51 -4.24 -4.31
N TYR A 49 -27.41 -4.47 -5.03
CA TYR A 49 -26.98 -3.55 -6.08
C TYR A 49 -27.88 -3.72 -7.30
N PHE A 50 -28.42 -2.61 -7.81
CA PHE A 50 -29.29 -2.61 -8.99
C PHE A 50 -28.42 -2.66 -10.26
N GLY A 51 -27.98 -3.86 -10.65
CA GLY A 51 -27.17 -4.06 -11.85
C GLY A 51 -26.51 -5.42 -11.91
N THR A 52 -25.64 -5.60 -12.89
CA THR A 52 -24.77 -6.78 -13.04
C THR A 52 -23.52 -6.65 -12.15
N ASP A 53 -22.89 -7.78 -11.83
CA ASP A 53 -21.62 -7.80 -11.10
C ASP A 53 -20.54 -6.96 -11.82
N ASP A 54 -20.51 -6.97 -13.14
CA ASP A 54 -19.56 -6.17 -13.93
C ASP A 54 -19.78 -4.66 -13.75
N GLN A 55 -21.05 -4.22 -13.67
CA GLN A 55 -21.38 -2.82 -13.39
C GLN A 55 -20.98 -2.42 -11.97
N LEU A 56 -21.23 -3.29 -10.99
CA LEU A 56 -20.80 -3.07 -9.61
C LEU A 56 -19.26 -2.96 -9.52
N LEU A 57 -18.55 -3.88 -10.16
CA LEU A 57 -17.08 -3.89 -10.17
C LEU A 57 -16.51 -2.66 -10.88
N GLU A 58 -17.15 -2.19 -11.96
CA GLU A 58 -16.78 -0.95 -12.64
C GLU A 58 -16.97 0.27 -11.72
N GLU A 59 -18.10 0.38 -11.01
CA GLU A 59 -18.34 1.46 -10.06
C GLU A 59 -17.33 1.46 -8.90
N ILE A 60 -17.05 0.29 -8.32
CA ILE A 60 -16.05 0.15 -7.25
C ILE A 60 -14.66 0.54 -7.75
N THR A 61 -14.29 0.10 -8.96
CA THR A 61 -12.98 0.39 -9.56
C THR A 61 -12.82 1.88 -9.81
N LYS A 62 -13.85 2.54 -10.37
CA LYS A 62 -13.84 3.98 -10.62
C LYS A 62 -13.81 4.79 -9.33
N ALA A 63 -14.57 4.38 -8.31
CA ALA A 63 -14.53 5.02 -6.98
C ALA A 63 -13.16 4.86 -6.31
N ALA A 64 -12.53 3.70 -6.42
CA ALA A 64 -11.17 3.49 -5.94
C ALA A 64 -10.15 4.36 -6.68
N PHE A 65 -10.28 4.49 -8.01
CA PHE A 65 -9.45 5.39 -8.81
C PHE A 65 -9.58 6.86 -8.36
N GLN A 66 -10.80 7.32 -8.05
CA GLN A 66 -11.04 8.70 -7.62
C GLN A 66 -10.21 9.09 -6.39
N PHE A 67 -10.00 8.17 -5.44
CA PHE A 67 -9.11 8.44 -4.31
C PHE A 67 -7.70 8.84 -4.78
N PHE A 68 -7.09 8.04 -5.67
CA PHE A 68 -5.73 8.31 -6.16
C PHE A 68 -5.66 9.54 -7.06
N TRP A 69 -6.76 9.86 -7.75
CA TRP A 69 -6.83 11.03 -8.60
C TRP A 69 -6.97 12.34 -7.79
N GLU A 70 -7.92 12.35 -6.85
CA GLU A 70 -8.35 13.53 -6.09
C GLU A 70 -7.51 13.80 -4.84
N GLN A 71 -6.94 12.76 -4.22
CA GLN A 71 -6.15 12.88 -2.98
C GLN A 71 -4.65 12.97 -3.23
N ALA A 72 -4.26 13.21 -4.48
CA ALA A 72 -2.89 13.51 -4.88
C ALA A 72 -2.62 15.01 -4.80
N ASP A 73 -1.41 15.39 -4.35
CA ASP A 73 -0.90 16.74 -4.52
C ASP A 73 -0.73 17.04 -6.04
N PRO A 74 -1.28 18.14 -6.57
CA PRO A 74 -1.16 18.43 -8.01
C PRO A 74 0.25 18.83 -8.44
N GLY A 75 1.10 19.33 -7.53
CA GLY A 75 2.46 19.77 -7.84
C GLY A 75 3.51 18.66 -7.71
N THR A 76 3.29 17.70 -6.83
CA THR A 76 4.24 16.58 -6.60
C THR A 76 3.71 15.24 -7.07
N GLY A 77 2.39 15.09 -7.19
CA GLY A 77 1.73 13.81 -7.49
C GLY A 77 1.79 12.80 -6.34
N GLN A 78 2.21 13.22 -5.14
CA GLN A 78 2.21 12.39 -3.93
C GLN A 78 0.80 12.21 -3.39
N ILE A 79 0.47 11.01 -2.94
CA ILE A 79 -0.91 10.64 -2.57
C ILE A 79 -1.06 10.51 -1.06
N LYS A 80 -2.11 11.11 -0.52
CA LYS A 80 -2.43 11.04 0.91
C LYS A 80 -2.46 9.60 1.42
N ASP A 81 -2.06 9.45 2.68
CA ASP A 81 -2.22 8.20 3.43
C ASP A 81 -3.70 7.83 3.63
N ARG A 82 -4.54 8.84 3.87
CA ARG A 82 -5.97 8.67 4.13
C ARG A 82 -6.75 9.93 3.75
N ALA A 83 -8.06 9.77 3.63
CA ALA A 83 -9.02 10.86 3.46
C ALA A 83 -10.29 10.59 4.30
N PHE A 84 -11.14 11.60 4.48
CA PHE A 84 -12.44 11.41 5.11
C PHE A 84 -13.40 10.68 4.16
N ALA A 85 -14.00 9.59 4.64
CA ALA A 85 -14.95 8.80 3.86
C ALA A 85 -16.22 9.58 3.46
N ALA A 86 -16.63 10.55 4.29
CA ALA A 86 -17.77 11.43 4.00
C ALA A 86 -17.42 12.60 3.05
N GLY A 87 -16.21 12.61 2.50
CA GLY A 87 -15.68 13.75 1.74
C GLY A 87 -15.30 14.93 2.64
N GLY A 88 -15.11 16.09 2.02
CA GLY A 88 -14.67 17.31 2.68
C GLY A 88 -13.15 17.53 2.62
N ASN A 89 -12.71 18.69 3.11
CA ASN A 89 -11.32 19.09 2.98
C ASN A 89 -10.47 18.51 4.11
N ASP A 90 -9.72 17.44 3.82
CA ASP A 90 -8.70 16.92 4.72
C ASP A 90 -7.38 17.68 4.56
N ASN A 91 -7.09 18.58 5.49
CA ASN A 91 -5.89 19.43 5.45
C ASN A 91 -4.61 18.73 5.94
N ARG A 92 -4.65 17.44 6.27
CA ARG A 92 -3.44 16.73 6.70
C ARG A 92 -2.49 16.57 5.51
N PRO A 93 -1.26 17.12 5.56
CA PRO A 93 -0.35 17.10 4.41
C PRO A 93 0.48 15.81 4.35
N VAL A 94 -0.06 14.67 4.80
CA VAL A 94 0.71 13.43 4.95
C VAL A 94 0.41 12.50 3.79
N SER A 95 1.43 12.19 3.00
CA SER A 95 1.41 11.12 2.00
C SER A 95 2.14 9.88 2.49
N SER A 96 1.74 8.72 1.95
CA SER A 96 2.51 7.48 2.13
C SER A 96 3.11 7.03 0.80
N ILE A 97 4.31 6.46 0.89
CA ILE A 97 5.01 5.95 -0.29
C ILE A 97 4.27 4.79 -0.94
N ALA A 98 3.68 3.90 -0.12
CA ALA A 98 2.86 2.80 -0.62
C ALA A 98 1.61 3.31 -1.36
N SER A 99 0.90 4.31 -0.82
CA SER A 99 -0.26 4.94 -1.49
C SER A 99 0.12 5.52 -2.85
N THR A 100 1.26 6.20 -2.92
CA THR A 100 1.80 6.73 -4.18
C THR A 100 2.12 5.61 -5.19
N GLY A 101 2.73 4.52 -4.73
CA GLY A 101 3.00 3.33 -5.56
C GLY A 101 1.72 2.70 -6.13
N PHE A 102 0.70 2.49 -5.30
CA PHE A 102 -0.59 2.00 -5.77
C PHE A 102 -1.29 2.99 -6.70
N GLY A 103 -1.15 4.29 -6.45
CA GLY A 103 -1.69 5.31 -7.31
C GLY A 103 -1.11 5.33 -8.71
N LEU A 104 0.19 5.10 -8.86
CA LEU A 104 0.82 4.94 -10.19
C LEU A 104 0.16 3.80 -10.99
N THR A 105 -0.11 2.66 -10.34
CA THR A 105 -0.87 1.56 -10.96
C THR A 105 -2.31 1.97 -11.26
N ALA A 106 -2.99 2.65 -10.33
CA ALA A 106 -4.36 3.11 -10.52
C ALA A 106 -4.47 4.10 -11.68
N LEU A 107 -3.48 4.96 -11.89
CA LEU A 107 -3.39 5.87 -13.04
C LEU A 107 -3.34 5.10 -14.37
N CYS A 108 -2.55 4.03 -14.44
CA CYS A 108 -2.52 3.16 -15.64
C CYS A 108 -3.88 2.49 -15.88
N ILE A 109 -4.54 2.00 -14.83
CA ILE A 109 -5.90 1.44 -14.93
C ILE A 109 -6.89 2.51 -15.42
N GLY A 110 -6.80 3.73 -14.87
CA GLY A 110 -7.64 4.85 -15.27
C GLY A 110 -7.46 5.25 -16.72
N ASP A 111 -6.24 5.16 -17.26
CA ASP A 111 -5.97 5.41 -18.67
C ASP A 111 -6.58 4.32 -19.56
N GLN A 112 -6.34 3.04 -19.22
CA GLN A 112 -6.93 1.90 -19.96
C GLN A 112 -8.46 1.93 -19.98
N ARG A 113 -9.08 2.39 -18.89
CA ARG A 113 -10.55 2.48 -18.75
C ARG A 113 -11.13 3.83 -19.18
N GLY A 114 -10.29 4.80 -19.59
CA GLY A 114 -10.75 6.12 -20.02
C GLY A 114 -11.42 6.95 -18.92
N TYR A 115 -10.98 6.81 -17.66
CA TYR A 115 -11.53 7.56 -16.53
C TYR A 115 -11.16 9.04 -16.54
N GLN A 116 -10.02 9.37 -17.14
CA GLN A 116 -9.54 10.72 -17.40
C GLN A 116 -8.86 10.74 -18.78
N PRO A 117 -8.67 11.93 -19.41
CA PRO A 117 -7.90 12.03 -20.64
C PRO A 117 -6.49 11.48 -20.46
N THR A 118 -6.00 10.69 -21.43
CA THR A 118 -4.65 10.10 -21.41
C THR A 118 -3.56 11.13 -21.15
N SER A 119 -3.66 12.32 -21.76
CA SER A 119 -2.70 13.41 -21.52
C SER A 119 -2.65 13.86 -20.06
N SER A 120 -3.82 13.99 -19.41
CA SER A 120 -3.88 14.39 -18.00
C SER A 120 -3.29 13.33 -17.09
N ILE A 121 -3.47 12.05 -17.43
CA ILE A 121 -2.88 10.94 -16.67
C ILE A 121 -1.36 10.88 -16.89
N SER A 122 -0.89 10.97 -18.14
CA SER A 122 0.55 10.93 -18.44
C SER A 122 1.29 12.09 -17.78
N ASP A 123 0.69 13.29 -17.77
CA ASP A 123 1.24 14.47 -17.10
C ASP A 123 1.34 14.25 -15.58
N ARG A 124 0.31 13.64 -14.98
CA ARG A 124 0.34 13.29 -13.55
C ARG A 124 1.44 12.27 -13.26
N VAL A 125 1.55 11.20 -14.06
CA VAL A 125 2.61 10.19 -13.90
C VAL A 125 3.99 10.83 -14.02
N GLN A 126 4.22 11.67 -15.04
CA GLN A 126 5.48 12.36 -15.23
C GLN A 126 5.80 13.30 -14.05
N THR A 127 4.81 14.00 -13.53
CA THR A 127 4.95 14.87 -12.35
C THR A 127 5.39 14.05 -11.12
N THR A 128 4.67 12.96 -10.82
CA THR A 128 5.00 12.06 -9.71
C THR A 128 6.40 11.49 -9.85
N LEU A 129 6.76 10.93 -11.00
CA LEU A 129 8.08 10.33 -11.22
C LEU A 129 9.22 11.36 -11.18
N SER A 130 8.98 12.56 -11.70
CA SER A 130 9.96 13.65 -11.66
C SER A 130 10.20 14.14 -10.23
N PHE A 131 9.13 14.25 -9.42
CA PHE A 131 9.26 14.58 -8.01
C PHE A 131 10.02 13.49 -7.25
N LEU A 132 9.65 12.21 -7.46
CA LEU A 132 10.30 11.06 -6.84
C LEU A 132 11.81 11.01 -7.10
N LEU A 133 12.21 11.24 -8.35
CA LEU A 133 13.60 11.17 -8.77
C LEU A 133 14.44 12.35 -8.24
N ASN A 134 13.92 13.57 -8.37
CA ASN A 134 14.72 14.78 -8.23
C ASN A 134 14.57 15.48 -6.86
N GLN A 135 13.43 15.31 -6.20
CA GLN A 135 13.09 16.05 -4.98
C GLN A 135 12.88 15.12 -3.78
N MET A 136 12.32 13.94 -4.02
CA MET A 136 11.91 13.02 -2.96
C MET A 136 13.03 12.15 -2.37
N GLN A 137 14.27 12.32 -2.83
CA GLN A 137 15.40 11.57 -2.30
C GLN A 137 15.54 11.84 -0.79
N PRO A 138 15.30 10.87 0.10
CA PRO A 138 15.66 11.05 1.49
C PRO A 138 17.17 11.07 1.55
N GLN A 139 17.70 12.28 1.72
CA GLN A 139 19.13 12.57 1.77
C GLN A 139 19.82 11.53 2.68
N GLY A 140 20.63 10.65 2.07
CA GLY A 140 21.45 9.67 2.81
C GLY A 140 20.82 8.31 3.14
N MET A 141 19.65 7.92 2.58
CA MET A 141 19.04 6.59 2.87
C MET A 141 19.27 5.53 1.78
N ASN A 142 20.30 5.67 0.94
CA ASN A 142 20.72 4.68 -0.06
C ASN A 142 19.59 4.21 -1.01
N GLY A 143 18.70 5.13 -1.41
CA GLY A 143 17.60 4.85 -2.33
C GLY A 143 16.34 4.27 -1.68
N PHE A 144 16.28 4.11 -0.36
CA PHE A 144 15.05 3.72 0.34
C PHE A 144 14.25 4.94 0.79
N CYS A 145 12.93 4.87 0.64
CA CYS A 145 12.01 5.91 1.07
C CYS A 145 11.57 5.74 2.53
N TYR A 146 11.15 6.84 3.17
CA TYR A 146 10.38 6.77 4.42
C TYR A 146 8.96 6.25 4.15
N HIS A 147 8.28 5.69 5.14
CA HIS A 147 6.88 5.32 5.00
C HIS A 147 6.01 6.56 4.74
N PHE A 148 6.13 7.58 5.60
CA PHE A 148 5.38 8.82 5.51
C PHE A 148 6.27 10.02 5.22
N VAL A 149 5.76 10.90 4.35
CA VAL A 149 6.35 12.20 4.08
C VAL A 149 5.28 13.29 4.06
N ASP A 150 5.71 14.52 4.19
CA ASP A 150 4.93 15.68 3.78
C ASP A 150 4.71 15.63 2.25
N MET A 151 3.46 15.74 1.81
CA MET A 151 3.06 15.51 0.41
C MET A 151 3.58 16.57 -0.55
N THR A 152 3.89 17.77 -0.07
CA THR A 152 4.33 18.89 -0.91
C THR A 152 5.85 19.02 -0.93
N SER A 153 6.51 18.82 0.21
CA SER A 153 7.97 18.96 0.34
C SER A 153 8.74 17.65 0.21
N GLY A 154 8.09 16.49 0.39
CA GLY A 154 8.75 15.18 0.40
C GLY A 154 9.58 14.92 1.66
N VAL A 155 9.58 15.84 2.63
CA VAL A 155 10.32 15.69 3.89
C VAL A 155 9.67 14.62 4.75
N ARG A 156 10.49 13.83 5.46
CA ARG A 156 10.04 12.82 6.42
C ARG A 156 8.97 13.38 7.35
N ALA A 157 7.82 12.72 7.40
CA ALA A 157 6.76 13.05 8.34
C ALA A 157 6.96 12.27 9.65
N PHE A 158 6.65 12.92 10.78
CA PHE A 158 6.74 12.33 12.12
C PHE A 158 8.13 11.72 12.42
N THR A 159 8.15 10.61 13.14
CA THR A 159 9.32 9.75 13.36
C THR A 159 9.31 8.54 12.42
N SER A 160 8.74 8.67 11.22
CA SER A 160 8.52 7.57 10.27
C SER A 160 9.81 6.81 9.91
N GLU A 161 9.76 5.49 9.93
CA GLU A 161 10.86 4.61 9.56
C GLU A 161 11.23 4.70 8.08
N VAL A 162 12.48 4.38 7.76
CA VAL A 162 12.86 4.02 6.39
C VAL A 162 12.21 2.67 6.08
N SER A 163 11.35 2.63 5.05
CA SER A 163 10.46 1.50 4.77
C SER A 163 10.85 0.81 3.48
N SER A 164 11.47 -0.37 3.61
CA SER A 164 11.83 -1.21 2.47
C SER A 164 10.60 -1.77 1.73
N ILE A 165 9.53 -2.05 2.46
CA ILE A 165 8.29 -2.58 1.87
C ILE A 165 7.57 -1.52 1.04
N ASP A 166 7.44 -0.29 1.56
CA ASP A 166 6.76 0.77 0.81
C ASP A 166 7.59 1.18 -0.40
N THR A 167 8.93 1.21 -0.26
CA THR A 167 9.84 1.42 -1.39
C THR A 167 9.61 0.35 -2.48
N ALA A 168 9.47 -0.93 -2.10
CA ALA A 168 9.20 -1.99 -3.07
C ALA A 168 7.83 -1.82 -3.75
N ILE A 169 6.78 -1.47 -3.00
CA ILE A 169 5.44 -1.19 -3.55
C ILE A 169 5.48 -0.01 -4.52
N LEU A 170 6.20 1.07 -4.17
CA LEU A 170 6.43 2.21 -5.05
C LEU A 170 7.07 1.78 -6.37
N LEU A 171 8.17 1.02 -6.30
CA LEU A 171 8.88 0.55 -7.48
C LEU A 171 8.03 -0.35 -8.37
N CYS A 172 7.13 -1.16 -7.80
CA CYS A 172 6.14 -1.90 -8.57
C CYS A 172 5.26 -0.96 -9.40
N GLY A 173 4.72 0.11 -8.79
CA GLY A 173 3.93 1.11 -9.51
C GLY A 173 4.72 1.81 -10.62
N VAL A 174 5.98 2.19 -10.35
CA VAL A 174 6.88 2.78 -11.34
C VAL A 174 7.09 1.83 -12.54
N LEU A 175 7.32 0.54 -12.27
CA LEU A 175 7.53 -0.46 -13.33
C LEU A 175 6.26 -0.70 -14.15
N VAL A 176 5.07 -0.63 -13.53
CA VAL A 176 3.80 -0.70 -14.25
C VAL A 176 3.65 0.50 -15.19
N CYS A 177 3.90 1.73 -14.72
CA CYS A 177 3.88 2.92 -15.58
C CYS A 177 4.84 2.80 -16.77
N ARG A 178 6.08 2.33 -16.53
CA ARG A 178 7.07 2.11 -17.60
C ARG A 178 6.61 1.13 -18.67
N GLN A 179 5.79 0.14 -18.31
CA GLN A 179 5.29 -0.85 -19.25
C GLN A 179 4.03 -0.39 -19.99
N HIS A 180 3.29 0.54 -19.38
CA HIS A 180 2.01 1.05 -19.89
C HIS A 180 2.18 2.25 -20.83
N PHE A 181 3.07 3.21 -20.50
CA PHE A 181 3.36 4.42 -21.28
C PHE A 181 4.71 4.30 -22.01
#